data_AF-A0A4P5WRU6-F1
#
_entry.id   AF-A0A4P5WRU6-F1
#
_cell.length_a   1.000
_cell.length_b   1.000
_cell.length_c   1.000
_cell.angle_alpha   90.00
_cell.angle_beta   90.00
_cell.angle_gamma   90.00
#
_symmetry.space_group_name_H-M   'P 1'
#
loop_
_entity.id
_entity.type
_entity.pdbx_description
1 polymer ?
#
loop_
_entity_poly.entity_id
_entity_poly.type
_entity_poly.pdbx_seq_one_letter_code
_entity_poly.pdbx_strand_id
1 'polypeptide(L)'
;MTDLLDSMHHVAIEVRDIAESVEWYRSEFRCEVAYQDATWAFLKFANIHLALVLPGHHPPHVAFTSAKATTHPGLKPHRDGTRSVYISDLSGNSVELMDPTSL
;
A
#
# COMPACT_ATOMS: atom_id res chain seq x y z
N MET A 1 7.02 27.09 9.98
CA MET A 1 6.21 25.87 9.92
C MET A 1 7.21 24.74 9.76
N THR A 2 7.30 23.83 10.73
CA THR A 2 8.07 22.59 10.51
C THR A 2 7.42 21.87 9.36
N ASP A 3 8.12 21.73 8.24
CA ASP A 3 7.65 20.90 7.14
C ASP A 3 7.40 19.50 7.72
N LEU A 4 6.12 19.11 7.78
CA LEU A 4 5.75 17.78 8.24
C LEU A 4 6.28 16.78 7.22
N LEU A 5 7.02 15.79 7.70
CA LEU A 5 7.49 14.70 6.84
C LEU A 5 6.29 13.89 6.34
N ASP A 6 6.28 13.55 5.05
CA ASP A 6 5.29 12.64 4.47
C ASP A 6 5.40 11.25 5.15
N SER A 7 4.27 10.56 5.35
CA SER A 7 4.25 9.24 5.97
C SER A 7 4.18 8.13 4.93
N MET A 8 4.79 6.99 5.23
CA MET A 8 4.55 5.77 4.46
C MET A 8 3.19 5.19 4.87
N HIS A 9 2.31 4.98 3.90
CA HIS A 9 0.97 4.47 4.15
C HIS A 9 0.95 2.93 4.17
N HIS A 10 1.51 2.33 3.12
CA HIS A 10 1.61 0.89 2.99
C HIS A 10 2.73 0.47 2.03
N VAL A 11 3.11 -0.79 2.09
CA VAL A 11 4.06 -1.44 1.17
C VAL A 11 3.42 -2.70 0.64
N ALA A 12 3.50 -2.93 -0.67
CA ALA A 12 3.07 -4.17 -1.30
C ALA A 12 4.29 -5.00 -1.72
N ILE A 13 4.39 -6.23 -1.21
CA ILE A 13 5.45 -7.18 -1.55
C ILE A 13 4.86 -8.43 -2.20
N GLU A 14 5.60 -8.98 -3.16
CA GLU A 14 5.19 -10.21 -3.84
C GLU A 14 5.40 -11.43 -2.96
N VAL A 15 4.40 -12.31 -2.96
CA VAL A 15 4.46 -13.62 -2.33
C VAL A 15 3.99 -14.70 -3.31
N ARG A 16 4.29 -15.97 -3.01
CA ARG A 16 3.94 -17.09 -3.89
C ARG A 16 2.55 -17.67 -3.61
N ASP A 17 2.08 -17.52 -2.39
CA ASP A 17 0.75 -17.95 -1.93
C ASP A 17 0.26 -16.99 -0.85
N ILE A 18 -0.97 -16.49 -0.97
CA ILE A 18 -1.53 -15.51 -0.03
C ILE A 18 -1.82 -16.14 1.33
N ALA A 19 -2.47 -17.30 1.37
CA ALA A 19 -2.92 -17.90 2.62
C ALA A 19 -1.75 -18.38 3.47
N GLU A 20 -0.76 -19.04 2.85
CA GLU A 20 0.46 -19.47 3.54
C GLU A 20 1.24 -18.27 4.08
N SER A 21 1.35 -17.19 3.30
CA SER A 21 2.09 -16.00 3.72
C SER A 21 1.39 -15.27 4.85
N VAL A 22 0.06 -15.10 4.80
CA VAL A 22 -0.71 -14.49 5.90
C VAL A 22 -0.50 -15.24 7.20
N GLU A 23 -0.58 -16.58 7.17
CA GLU A 23 -0.39 -17.39 8.36
C GLU A 23 1.03 -17.23 8.93
N TRP A 24 2.05 -17.24 8.08
CA TRP A 24 3.43 -17.00 8.51
C TRP A 24 3.62 -15.62 9.17
N TYR A 25 3.11 -14.55 8.55
CA TYR A 25 3.25 -13.20 9.15
C TYR A 25 2.53 -13.08 10.49
N ARG A 26 1.40 -13.77 10.68
CA ARG A 26 0.68 -13.79 11.96
C ARG A 26 1.32 -14.68 13.01
N SER A 27 2.06 -15.73 12.62
CA SER A 27 2.81 -16.56 13.55
C SER A 27 4.04 -15.82 14.07
N GLU A 28 4.72 -15.07 13.21
CA GLU A 28 5.97 -14.37 13.56
C GLU A 28 5.74 -13.00 14.19
N PHE A 29 4.66 -12.31 13.82
CA PHE A 29 4.41 -10.93 14.25
C PHE A 29 3.01 -10.70 14.82
N ARG A 30 2.90 -9.65 15.62
CA ARG A 30 1.60 -9.13 16.06
C ARG A 30 1.05 -8.18 15.00
N CYS A 31 0.19 -8.70 14.14
CA CYS A 31 -0.53 -7.94 13.12
C CYS A 31 -2.00 -8.42 13.02
N GLU A 32 -2.84 -7.57 12.45
CA GLU A 32 -4.26 -7.87 12.19
C GLU A 32 -4.48 -8.06 10.69
N VAL A 33 -5.28 -9.05 10.29
CA VAL A 33 -5.72 -9.18 8.89
C VAL A 33 -6.84 -8.16 8.67
N ALA A 34 -6.54 -7.09 7.94
CA ALA A 34 -7.51 -6.07 7.56
C ALA A 34 -8.33 -6.49 6.33
N TYR A 35 -7.71 -7.26 5.42
CA TYR A 35 -8.35 -7.80 4.24
C TYR A 35 -7.60 -9.05 3.75
N GLN A 36 -8.30 -10.00 3.13
CA GLN A 36 -7.70 -11.15 2.46
C GLN A 36 -8.64 -11.72 1.40
N ASP A 37 -8.10 -11.99 0.21
CA ASP A 37 -8.72 -12.82 -0.83
C ASP A 37 -7.68 -13.75 -1.48
N ALA A 38 -8.00 -14.33 -2.65
CA ALA A 38 -7.12 -15.25 -3.35
C ALA A 38 -5.94 -14.58 -4.06
N THR A 39 -5.98 -13.27 -4.29
CA THR A 39 -4.98 -12.53 -5.08
C THR A 39 -4.15 -11.56 -4.25
N TRP A 40 -4.64 -11.13 -3.09
CA TRP A 40 -3.87 -10.34 -2.13
C TRP A 40 -4.43 -10.37 -0.70
N ALA A 41 -3.61 -9.94 0.26
CA ALA A 41 -3.99 -9.69 1.64
C ALA A 41 -3.40 -8.39 2.16
N PHE A 42 -4.05 -7.80 3.16
CA PHE A 42 -3.63 -6.55 3.80
C PHE A 42 -3.51 -6.76 5.29
N LEU A 43 -2.28 -6.66 5.80
CA LEU A 43 -1.94 -6.87 7.20
C LEU A 43 -1.67 -5.52 7.85
N LYS A 44 -2.42 -5.20 8.89
CA LYS A 44 -2.23 -3.99 9.69
C LYS A 44 -1.17 -4.25 10.76
N PHE A 45 -0.08 -3.50 10.68
CA PHE A 45 0.90 -3.37 11.75
C PHE A 45 0.65 -2.07 12.53
N ALA A 46 1.42 -1.84 13.60
CA ALA A 46 1.22 -0.70 14.49
C ALA A 46 1.35 0.66 13.80
N ASN A 47 2.18 0.76 12.77
CA ASN A 47 2.56 2.02 12.13
C ASN A 47 2.34 2.05 10.61
N ILE A 48 2.02 0.92 9.99
CA ILE A 48 1.91 0.77 8.54
C ILE A 48 1.02 -0.43 8.21
N HIS A 49 0.52 -0.49 6.98
CA HIS A 49 -0.04 -1.73 6.44
C HIS A 49 0.93 -2.42 5.47
N LEU A 50 0.96 -3.74 5.50
CA LEU A 50 1.70 -4.58 4.57
C LEU A 50 0.71 -5.30 3.66
N ALA A 51 0.76 -5.02 2.36
CA ALA A 51 0.06 -5.80 1.36
C ALA A 51 0.93 -6.97 0.90
N LEU A 52 0.35 -8.17 0.91
CA LEU A 52 0.92 -9.37 0.31
C LEU A 52 0.20 -9.58 -1.01
N VAL A 53 0.91 -9.57 -2.12
CA VAL A 53 0.33 -9.60 -3.46
C VAL A 53 0.85 -10.77 -4.30
N LEU A 54 0.02 -11.33 -5.17
CA LEU A 54 0.48 -12.31 -6.15
C LEU A 54 1.07 -11.62 -7.40
N PRO A 55 2.19 -12.14 -7.94
CA PRO A 55 2.73 -11.69 -9.22
C PRO A 55 1.67 -11.73 -10.33
N GLY A 56 1.60 -10.66 -11.13
CA GLY A 56 0.67 -10.54 -12.26
C GLY A 56 -0.78 -10.16 -11.90
N HIS A 57 -1.14 -10.09 -10.62
CA HIS A 57 -2.45 -9.62 -10.17
C HIS A 57 -2.40 -8.19 -9.61
N HIS A 58 -1.50 -7.95 -8.66
CA HIS A 58 -1.27 -6.63 -8.07
C HIS A 58 0.24 -6.34 -8.06
N PRO A 59 0.71 -5.26 -8.71
CA PRO A 59 2.13 -4.97 -8.79
C PRO A 59 2.69 -4.55 -7.42
N PRO A 60 3.93 -4.94 -7.06
CA PRO A 60 4.59 -4.45 -5.86
C PRO A 60 4.87 -2.94 -5.96
N HIS A 61 4.70 -2.24 -4.84
CA HIS A 61 4.86 -0.78 -4.77
C HIS A 61 5.06 -0.32 -3.32
N VAL A 62 5.47 0.95 -3.17
CA VAL A 62 5.49 1.65 -1.88
C VAL A 62 4.57 2.87 -1.96
N ALA A 63 3.70 3.04 -0.97
CA ALA A 63 2.74 4.12 -0.93
C ALA A 63 3.09 5.15 0.15
N PHE A 64 2.99 6.43 -0.20
CA PHE A 64 3.20 7.57 0.70
C PHE A 64 1.96 8.45 0.73
N THR A 65 1.63 8.99 1.90
CA THR A 65 0.67 10.09 1.99
C THR A 65 1.36 11.37 1.54
N SER A 66 0.79 12.08 0.56
CA SER A 66 1.43 13.30 0.05
C SER A 66 0.42 14.27 -0.52
N ALA A 67 0.53 15.55 -0.14
CA ALA A 67 -0.29 16.62 -0.70
C ALA A 67 -0.11 16.77 -2.22
N LYS A 68 0.97 16.25 -2.80
CA LYS A 68 1.18 16.24 -4.26
C LYS A 68 0.13 15.44 -5.00
N ALA A 69 -0.48 14.44 -4.36
CA ALA A 69 -1.54 13.63 -4.95
C ALA A 69 -2.76 14.49 -5.34
N THR A 70 -3.15 15.47 -4.52
CA THR A 70 -4.39 16.26 -4.71
C THR A 70 -4.38 17.12 -5.98
N THR A 71 -3.18 17.48 -6.45
CA THR A 71 -2.99 18.28 -7.66
C THR A 71 -2.53 17.45 -8.86
N HIS A 72 -2.30 16.15 -8.69
CA HIS A 72 -1.80 15.31 -9.76
C HIS A 72 -2.92 14.97 -10.75
N PRO A 73 -2.75 15.19 -12.07
CA PRO A 73 -3.82 15.00 -13.06
C PRO A 73 -4.28 13.54 -13.20
N GLY A 74 -3.43 12.60 -12.77
CA GLY A 74 -3.71 11.16 -12.77
C GLY A 74 -4.37 10.63 -11.50
N LEU A 75 -4.79 11.49 -10.55
CA LEU A 75 -5.45 11.05 -9.32
C LEU A 75 -6.74 10.27 -9.64
N LYS A 76 -6.87 9.07 -9.07
CA LYS A 76 -8.02 8.18 -9.30
C LYS A 76 -8.64 7.76 -7.97
N PRO A 77 -9.99 7.68 -7.90
CA PRO A 77 -10.66 7.07 -6.76
C PRO A 77 -10.57 5.55 -6.82
N HIS A 78 -10.42 4.96 -5.64
CA HIS A 78 -10.55 3.54 -5.39
C HIS A 78 -11.96 3.20 -4.87
N ARG A 79 -12.30 1.92 -4.89
CA ARG A 79 -13.62 1.43 -4.46
C ARG A 79 -13.86 1.63 -2.96
N ASP A 80 -12.80 1.69 -2.16
CA ASP A 80 -12.86 1.89 -0.71
C ASP A 80 -13.01 3.37 -0.30
N GLY A 81 -13.11 4.28 -1.27
CA GLY A 81 -13.27 5.72 -1.04
C GLY A 81 -11.94 6.48 -0.98
N THR A 82 -10.81 5.78 -0.87
CA THR A 82 -9.49 6.41 -0.95
C THR A 82 -9.18 6.87 -2.37
N ARG A 83 -8.20 7.75 -2.52
CA ARG A 83 -7.72 8.22 -3.83
C ARG A 83 -6.21 8.19 -3.87
N SER A 84 -5.67 7.83 -5.02
CA SER A 84 -4.22 7.83 -5.21
C SER A 84 -3.82 7.96 -6.68
N VAL A 85 -2.51 8.10 -6.90
CA VAL A 85 -1.89 8.00 -8.22
C VAL A 85 -0.59 7.24 -8.14
N TYR A 86 -0.31 6.41 -9.15
CA TYR A 86 0.95 5.73 -9.31
C TYR A 86 1.90 6.53 -10.20
N ILE A 87 3.14 6.66 -9.74
CA ILE A 87 4.28 7.19 -10.48
C ILE A 87 5.43 6.15 -10.45
N SER A 88 6.53 6.45 -11.13
CA SER A 88 7.76 5.66 -11.05
C SER A 88 8.89 6.48 -10.49
N ASP A 89 9.74 5.86 -9.67
CA ASP A 89 11.02 6.46 -9.28
C ASP A 89 12.06 6.36 -10.41
N LEU A 90 13.27 6.85 -10.15
CA LEU A 90 14.37 6.85 -11.13
C LEU A 90 14.87 5.44 -11.53
N SER A 91 14.54 4.43 -10.74
CA SER A 91 14.89 3.03 -10.97
C SER A 91 13.72 2.21 -11.56
N GLY A 92 12.57 2.85 -11.79
CA GLY A 92 11.37 2.20 -12.31
C GLY A 92 10.52 1.52 -11.23
N ASN A 93 10.81 1.71 -9.94
CA ASN A 93 9.95 1.20 -8.88
C ASN A 93 8.61 1.93 -8.90
N SER A 94 7.52 1.21 -8.69
CA SER A 94 6.19 1.82 -8.57
C SER A 94 6.05 2.50 -7.22
N VAL A 95 5.70 3.79 -7.25
CA VAL A 95 5.44 4.60 -6.06
C VAL A 95 4.03 5.14 -6.14
N GLU A 96 3.25 4.91 -5.09
CA GLU A 96 1.89 5.41 -4.98
C GLU A 96 1.84 6.66 -4.09
N LEU A 97 1.15 7.68 -4.57
CA LEU A 97 0.87 8.90 -3.81
C LEU A 97 -0.59 8.85 -3.36
N MET A 98 -0.81 8.61 -2.07
CA MET A 98 -2.11 8.62 -1.43
C MET A 98 -2.54 10.07 -1.15
N ASP A 99 -3.78 10.39 -1.50
CA ASP A 99 -4.39 11.69 -1.18
C ASP A 99 -4.79 11.74 0.30
N PRO A 100 -4.14 12.61 1.12
CA PRO A 100 -4.40 12.71 2.55
C PRO A 100 -5.83 13.13 2.91
N THR A 101 -6.58 13.72 1.98
CA THR A 101 -7.97 14.16 2.20
C THR A 101 -9.00 13.05 1.96
N SER A 102 -8.54 11.83 1.62
CA SER A 102 -9.38 10.67 1.31
C SER A 102 -9.09 9.44 2.18
N LEU A 103 -8.23 9.59 3.19
CA LEU A 103 -7.82 8.52 4.11
C LEU A 103 -8.75 8.42 5.32
#